data_AF-A0A955R412-F1
#
_entry.id   AF-A0A955R412-F1
#
_cell.length_a   1.000
_cell.length_b   1.000
_cell.length_c   1.000
_cell.angle_alpha   90.00
_cell.angle_beta   90.00
_cell.angle_gamma   90.00
#
_symmetry.space_group_name_H-M   'P 1'
#
loop_
_entity.id
_entity.type
_entity.pdbx_description
1 polymer ?
#
loop_
_entity_poly.entity_id
_entity_poly.type
_entity_poly.pdbx_seq_one_letter_code
_entity_poly.pdbx_strand_id
1 'polypeptide(L)' 'LPIQTVFDGDKPYHEPMRLFVIIEAPLKMIAGIISRHDILQQLTGNQWLHIVALDPETMEFFLFQSPNGWQPIQ' A
#
# COMPACT_ATOMS: atom_id res chain seq x y z
N LEU A 1 -8.70 5.94 15.77
CA LEU A 1 -8.26 6.97 16.74
C LEU A 1 -9.51 7.64 17.32
N PRO A 2 -9.51 8.08 18.58
CA PRO A 2 -10.64 8.80 19.17
C PRO A 2 -10.92 10.09 18.41
N ILE A 3 -12.20 10.35 18.09
CA ILE A 3 -12.59 11.50 17.27
C ILE A 3 -12.15 12.83 17.92
N GLN A 4 -12.14 12.89 19.26
CA GLN A 4 -11.71 14.05 20.04
C GLN A 4 -10.25 14.47 19.80
N THR A 5 -9.38 13.57 19.33
CA THR A 5 -7.95 13.87 19.10
C THR A 5 -7.65 14.14 17.62
N VAL A 6 -8.51 13.68 16.70
CA VAL A 6 -8.31 13.87 15.25
C VAL A 6 -9.18 14.97 14.65
N PHE A 7 -10.14 15.52 15.41
CA PHE A 7 -11.03 16.60 14.96
C PHE A 7 -10.90 17.81 15.88
N ASP A 8 -11.05 19.01 15.32
CA ASP A 8 -11.08 20.28 16.06
C ASP A 8 -12.49 20.69 16.52
N GLY A 9 -13.48 19.82 16.28
CA GLY A 9 -14.91 20.05 16.50
C GLY A 9 -15.69 19.92 15.20
N ASP A 10 -15.37 20.76 14.21
CA ASP A 10 -16.13 20.85 12.96
C ASP A 10 -15.44 20.12 11.80
N LYS A 11 -14.11 19.93 11.87
CA LYS A 11 -13.32 19.38 10.77
C LYS A 11 -12.16 18.49 11.25
N PRO A 12 -11.65 17.61 10.38
CA PRO A 12 -10.45 16.84 10.69
C PRO A 12 -9.29 17.81 10.95
N TYR A 13 -8.66 17.70 12.12
CA TYR A 13 -7.46 18.45 12.47
C TYR A 13 -6.21 17.87 11.80
N HIS A 14 -6.19 16.55 11.58
CA HIS A 14 -5.08 15.85 10.92
C HIS A 14 -5.50 15.34 9.54
N GLU A 15 -4.66 15.61 8.54
CA GLU A 15 -4.78 14.96 7.24
C GLU A 15 -4.26 13.51 7.32
N PRO A 16 -5.04 12.50 6.89
CA PRO A 16 -4.57 11.12 6.86
C PRO A 16 -3.41 10.96 5.87
N MET A 17 -2.21 10.64 6.36
CA MET A 17 -1.08 10.28 5.52
C MET A 17 -1.15 8.80 5.15
N ARG A 18 -1.08 8.49 3.85
CA ARG A 18 -0.99 7.13 3.33
C ARG A 18 0.45 6.83 2.95
N LEU A 19 0.95 5.67 3.35
CA LEU A 19 2.31 5.28 3.03
C LEU A 19 2.36 4.80 1.57
N PHE A 20 3.26 5.38 0.78
CA PHE A 20 3.54 4.95 -0.59
C PHE A 20 5.00 4.51 -0.65
N VAL A 21 5.24 3.30 -1.15
CA VAL A 21 6.59 2.73 -1.24
C VAL A 21 6.86 2.20 -2.63
N ILE A 22 8.12 2.33 -3.06
CA ILE A 22 8.66 1.69 -4.25
C ILE A 22 9.67 0.65 -3.78
N ILE A 23 9.52 -0.60 -4.22
CA ILE A 23 10.38 -1.72 -3.83
C ILE A 23 10.94 -2.35 -5.11
N GLU A 24 12.26 -2.39 -5.22
CA GLU A 24 12.94 -3.15 -6.27
C GLU A 24 13.07 -4.62 -5.81
N ALA A 25 12.14 -5.46 -6.26
CA ALA A 25 12.13 -6.89 -5.98
C ALA A 25 11.15 -7.63 -6.90
N PRO A 26 11.34 -8.95 -7.13
CA PRO A 26 10.41 -9.74 -7.94
C PRO A 26 8.97 -9.70 -7.40
N LEU A 27 8.00 -9.53 -8.30
CA LEU A 27 6.57 -9.43 -7.99
C LEU A 27 6.05 -10.56 -7.08
N LYS A 28 6.49 -11.80 -7.35
CA LYS A 28 6.12 -13.00 -6.59
C LYS A 28 6.66 -12.96 -5.16
N MET A 29 7.84 -12.38 -4.95
CA MET A 29 8.45 -12.27 -3.62
C MET A 29 7.63 -11.32 -2.75
N ILE A 30 7.32 -10.12 -3.25
CA ILE A 30 6.53 -9.14 -2.53
C ILE A 30 5.12 -9.71 -2.25
N ALA A 31 4.46 -10.30 -3.24
CA ALA A 31 3.14 -10.91 -3.08
C ALA A 31 3.14 -12.04 -2.02
N GLY A 32 4.19 -12.87 -2.01
CA GLY A 32 4.36 -13.92 -1.01
C GLY A 32 4.57 -13.37 0.41
N ILE A 33 5.24 -12.22 0.56
CA ILE A 33 5.38 -11.56 1.87
C ILE A 33 4.02 -11.02 2.32
N ILE A 34 3.27 -10.35 1.45
CA ILE A 34 1.94 -9.81 1.77
C ILE A 34 1.00 -10.93 2.21
N SER A 35 0.94 -12.04 1.48
CA SER A 35 0.02 -13.16 1.79
C SER A 35 0.32 -13.87 3.12
N ARG A 36 1.56 -13.81 3.61
CA ARG A 36 1.94 -14.40 4.91
C ARG A 36 1.63 -13.52 6.11
N HIS A 37 1.28 -12.25 5.92
CA HIS A 37 1.10 -11.30 7.02
C HIS A 37 -0.26 -10.60 6.91
N ASP A 38 -1.18 -10.95 7.81
CA ASP A 38 -2.53 -10.37 7.85
C ASP A 38 -2.52 -8.84 7.94
N ILE A 39 -1.57 -8.27 8.68
CA ILE A 39 -1.42 -6.82 8.79
C ILE A 39 -1.11 -6.16 7.43
N LEU A 40 -0.30 -6.79 6.58
CA LEU A 40 0.02 -6.24 5.25
C LEU A 40 -1.18 -6.37 4.31
N GLN A 41 -1.94 -7.46 4.43
CA GLN A 41 -3.19 -7.62 3.68
C GLN A 41 -4.21 -6.54 4.09
N GLN A 42 -4.32 -6.24 5.39
CA GLN A 42 -5.19 -5.17 5.89
C GLN A 42 -4.72 -3.78 5.47
N LEU A 43 -3.42 -3.48 5.56
CA LEU A 43 -2.89 -2.16 5.18
C LEU A 43 -3.02 -1.90 3.68
N THR A 44 -2.74 -2.89 2.84
CA THR A 44 -2.90 -2.76 1.38
C THR A 44 -4.37 -2.77 0.95
N GLY A 45 -5.20 -3.64 1.55
CA GLY A 45 -6.64 -3.73 1.29
C GLY A 45 -7.42 -2.48 1.70
N ASN A 46 -7.08 -1.90 2.85
CA ASN A 46 -7.66 -0.64 3.32
C ASN A 46 -6.95 0.60 2.76
N GLN A 47 -6.00 0.41 1.82
CA GLN A 47 -5.29 1.48 1.12
C GLN A 47 -4.51 2.44 2.07
N TRP A 48 -4.03 1.95 3.21
CA TRP A 48 -3.08 2.66 4.08
C TRP A 48 -1.64 2.52 3.60
N LEU A 49 -1.36 1.46 2.83
CA LEU A 49 -0.09 1.16 2.21
C LEU A 49 -0.28 0.92 0.70
N HIS A 50 0.31 1.80 -0.11
CA HIS A 50 0.41 1.66 -1.56
C HIS A 50 1.81 1.14 -1.90
N ILE A 51 1.89 0.05 -2.67
CA ILE A 51 3.15 -0.57 -3.06
C ILE A 51 3.28 -0.50 -4.57
N VAL A 52 4.41 0.03 -5.02
CA VAL A 52 4.89 -0.14 -6.39
C VAL A 52 6.10 -1.07 -6.35
N ALA A 53 6.07 -2.11 -7.17
CA ALA A 53 7.24 -2.94 -7.44
C ALA A 53 7.94 -2.42 -8.69
N LEU A 54 9.26 -2.31 -8.62
CA LEU A 54 10.12 -2.28 -9.80
C LEU A 54 10.63 -3.70 -10.01
N ASP A 55 10.23 -4.34 -11.11
CA ASP A 55 10.71 -5.68 -11.43
C ASP A 55 12.19 -5.60 -11.85
N PRO A 56 13.11 -6.33 -11.16
CA PRO A 56 14.54 -6.20 -11.42
C PRO A 56 14.99 -6.84 -12.75
N GLU A 57 14.16 -7.68 -13.38
CA GLU A 57 14.48 -8.31 -14.66
C GLU A 57 13.98 -7.46 -15.84
N THR A 58 12.74 -6.97 -15.77
CA THR A 58 12.15 -6.19 -16.87
C THR A 58 12.36 -4.69 -16.74
N MET A 59 12.72 -4.21 -15.55
CA MET A 59 12.80 -2.78 -15.20
C MET A 59 11.45 -2.05 -15.36
N GLU A 60 10.35 -2.78 -15.29
CA GLU A 60 8.99 -2.23 -15.38
C GLU A 60 8.39 -2.02 -13.99
N PHE A 61 7.52 -1.00 -13.89
CA PHE A 61 6.82 -0.69 -12.65
C PHE A 61 5.44 -1.35 -12.60
N PHE A 62 5.10 -1.89 -11.45
CA PHE A 62 3.80 -2.51 -11.19
C PHE A 62 3.18 -1.99 -9.89
N LEU A 63 1.95 -1.53 -9.95
CA LEU A 63 1.16 -1.15 -8.78
C LEU A 63 0.47 -2.38 -8.18
N PHE A 64 0.61 -2.58 -6.88
CA PHE A 64 -0.17 -3.58 -6.15
C PHE A 64 -1.57 -3.04 -5.84
N GLN A 65 -2.61 -3.73 -6.30
CA GLN A 65 -4.00 -3.41 -6.01
C GLN A 65 -4.68 -4.61 -5.37
N SER A 66 -5.01 -4.54 -4.08
CA SER A 66 -5.82 -5.58 -3.45
C SER A 66 -7.30 -5.42 -3.84
N PRO A 67 -8.04 -6.49 -4.19
CA PRO A 67 -7.62 -7.90 -4.29
C PRO A 67 -7.09 -8.32 -5.68
N ASN A 68 -7.03 -7.39 -6.64
CA ASN A 68 -6.77 -7.65 -8.06
C ASN A 68 -5.30 -8.00 -8.41
N GLY A 69 -4.37 -7.90 -7.46
CA GLY A 69 -2.95 -8.20 -7.65
C GLY A 69 -2.17 -7.08 -8.34
N TRP A 70 -1.19 -7.45 -9.16
CA TRP A 70 -0.27 -6.51 -9.83
C TRP A 70 -0.86 -5.94 -11.12
N GLN A 71 -0.73 -4.64 -11.31
CA GLN A 71 -1.10 -3.92 -12.54
C GLN A 71 0.12 -3.15 -13.06
N PRO A 72 0.47 -3.25 -14.35
CA PRO A 72 1.57 -2.46 -14.91
C PRO A 72 1.24 -0.96 -14.85
N ILE A 73 2.26 -0.14 -14.57
CA ILE A 73 2.18 1.32 -14.62
C ILE A 73 2.77 1.76 -15.96
N GLN A 74 1.96 2.39 -16.81
CA GLN A 74 2.39 3.00 -18.07
C GLN A 74 2.89 4.43 -17.88
#